data_AF-Q68SV5-F1
#
_entry.id   AF-Q68SV5-F1
#
_cell.length_a   1.000
_cell.length_b   1.000
_cell.length_c   1.000
_cell.angle_alpha   90.00
_cell.angle_beta   90.00
_cell.angle_gamma   90.00
#
_symmetry.space_group_name_H-M   'P 1'
#
loop_
_entity.id
_entity.type
_entity.pdbx_description
1 polymer ?
#
loop_
_entity_poly.entity_id
_entity_poly.type
_entity_poly.pdbx_seq_one_letter_code
_entity_poly.pdbx_strand_id
1 'polypeptide(L)'
;GTCMYMIWTATACLIEFVNTVVWKGHAINLAPIWCDISSKLLLGAGVGIPAAALCIARRLYIIASVQSASITRKDKRRAVICDLCISIGLPVLVMVLHVVVQAHRFDILQDIGCYPVIYNTLPAYFLVFQWPVSIGCVSFVYSALALRQFWIRRIQFSQLISSNTSLSASR
;
A
#
# COMPACT_ATOMS: atom_id res chain seq x y z
N GLY A 1 -8.02 0.72 2.32
CA GLY A 1 -7.23 1.83 1.77
C GLY A 1 -6.51 2.54 2.89
N THR A 2 -6.98 3.73 3.27
CA THR A 2 -6.32 4.61 4.26
C THR A 2 -5.99 3.95 5.59
N CYS A 3 -6.92 3.25 6.23
CA CYS A 3 -6.66 2.56 7.51
C CYS A 3 -5.54 1.51 7.36
N MET A 4 -5.56 0.74 6.27
CA MET A 4 -4.52 -0.27 6.00
C MET A 4 -3.17 0.37 5.73
N TYR A 5 -3.15 1.52 5.03
CA TYR A 5 -1.93 2.29 4.84
C TYR A 5 -1.35 2.71 6.19
N MET A 6 -2.16 3.33 7.05
CA MET A 6 -1.75 3.76 8.39
C MET A 6 -1.24 2.60 9.24
N ILE A 7 -1.93 1.45 9.23
CA ILE A 7 -1.52 0.26 9.98
C ILE A 7 -0.17 -0.26 9.49
N TRP A 8 0.01 -0.43 8.18
CA TRP A 8 1.27 -0.91 7.61
C TRP A 8 2.43 0.04 7.89
N THR A 9 2.23 1.34 7.70
CA THR A 9 3.27 2.34 7.99
C THR A 9 3.59 2.40 9.47
N ALA A 10 2.59 2.40 10.35
CA ALA A 10 2.82 2.44 11.79
C ALA A 10 3.56 1.18 12.27
N THR A 11 3.22 0.02 11.72
CA THR A 11 3.90 -1.25 12.02
C THR A 11 5.35 -1.21 11.58
N ALA A 12 5.64 -0.73 10.36
CA ALA A 12 7.01 -0.61 9.87
C ALA A 12 7.84 0.37 10.70
N CYS A 13 7.31 1.56 11.00
CA CYS A 13 8.00 2.55 11.83
C CYS A 13 8.24 2.04 13.26
N LEU A 14 7.29 1.32 13.85
CA LEU A 14 7.45 0.74 15.18
C LEU A 14 8.54 -0.34 15.19
N ILE A 15 8.58 -1.19 14.16
CA ILE A 15 9.63 -2.21 14.01
C ILE A 15 11.00 -1.55 13.89
N GLU A 16 11.17 -0.57 13.01
CA GLU A 16 12.44 0.13 12.82
C GLU A 16 12.88 0.85 14.09
N PHE A 17 11.95 1.50 14.80
CA PHE A 17 12.23 2.14 16.08
C PHE A 17 12.77 1.15 17.12
N VAL A 18 12.07 0.03 17.33
CA VAL A 18 12.51 -1.01 18.29
C VAL A 18 13.85 -1.59 17.86
N ASN A 19 14.04 -1.84 16.58
CA ASN A 19 15.27 -2.42 16.06
C ASN A 19 16.48 -1.49 16.29
N THR A 20 16.38 -0.20 15.99
CA THR A 20 17.48 0.75 16.22
C THR A 20 17.77 0.96 17.70
N VAL A 21 16.76 0.92 18.57
CA VAL A 21 16.96 1.07 20.03
C VAL A 21 17.66 -0.15 20.63
N VAL A 22 17.23 -1.37 20.25
CA VAL A 22 17.77 -2.60 20.83
C VAL A 22 19.17 -2.91 20.30
N TRP A 23 19.41 -2.72 19.00
CA TRP A 23 20.69 -3.04 18.34
C TRP A 23 21.65 -1.86 18.23
N LYS A 24 21.51 -0.86 19.11
CA LYS A 24 22.41 0.29 19.15
C LYS A 24 23.83 -0.14 19.54
N GLY A 25 24.78 0.05 18.64
CA GLY A 25 26.20 -0.23 18.87
C GLY A 25 26.59 -1.70 18.95
N HIS A 26 25.70 -2.65 18.58
CA HIS A 26 26.03 -4.07 18.54
C HIS A 26 25.07 -4.87 17.64
N ALA A 27 25.55 -5.97 17.04
CA ALA A 27 24.79 -6.86 16.15
C ALA A 27 24.57 -8.27 16.74
N ILE A 28 24.35 -8.34 18.06
CA ILE A 28 24.19 -9.62 18.77
C ILE A 28 22.74 -10.10 18.63
N ASN A 29 22.52 -11.42 18.53
CA ASN A 29 21.17 -11.98 18.49
C ASN A 29 20.52 -12.04 19.89
N LEU A 30 20.02 -10.90 20.38
CA LEU A 30 19.34 -10.82 21.69
C LEU A 30 17.94 -11.46 21.67
N ALA A 31 17.20 -11.30 20.56
CA ALA A 31 15.79 -11.67 20.47
C ALA A 31 15.46 -12.33 19.11
N PRO A 32 15.74 -13.64 18.95
CA PRO A 32 15.55 -14.34 17.68
C PRO A 32 14.08 -14.41 17.23
N ILE A 33 13.15 -14.53 18.19
CA ILE A 33 11.71 -14.57 17.90
C ILE A 33 11.23 -13.20 17.37
N TRP A 34 11.77 -12.11 17.92
CA TRP A 34 11.46 -10.77 17.43
C TRP A 34 11.95 -10.59 15.99
N CYS A 35 13.18 -10.99 15.68
CA CYS A 35 13.72 -10.89 14.32
C CYS A 35 12.93 -11.71 13.30
N ASP A 36 12.52 -12.94 13.63
CA ASP A 36 11.69 -13.76 12.72
C ASP A 36 10.39 -13.04 12.33
N ILE A 37 9.72 -12.41 13.30
CA ILE A 37 8.44 -11.72 13.07
C ILE A 37 8.67 -10.37 12.37
N SER A 38 9.62 -9.57 12.86
CA SER A 38 9.85 -8.21 12.41
C SER A 38 10.37 -8.17 10.97
N SER A 39 11.31 -9.05 10.60
CA SER A 39 11.83 -9.12 9.23
C SER A 39 10.76 -9.54 8.23
N LYS A 40 9.87 -10.48 8.60
CA LYS A 40 8.73 -10.88 7.78
C LYS A 40 7.71 -9.75 7.62
N LEU A 41 7.38 -9.06 8.71
CA LEU A 41 6.47 -7.91 8.67
C LEU A 41 7.04 -6.75 7.85
N LEU A 42 8.36 -6.51 7.90
CA LEU A 42 9.01 -5.46 7.12
C LEU A 42 8.96 -5.76 5.61
N LEU A 43 9.21 -7.01 5.21
CA LEU A 43 8.96 -7.47 3.83
C LEU A 43 7.51 -7.25 3.40
N GLY A 44 6.57 -7.66 4.26
CA GLY A 44 5.14 -7.49 4.02
C GLY A 44 4.77 -6.02 3.86
N ALA A 45 5.31 -5.13 4.69
CA ALA A 45 5.07 -3.69 4.62
C ALA A 45 5.58 -3.08 3.30
N GLY A 46 6.71 -3.55 2.77
CA GLY A 46 7.24 -3.12 1.47
C GLY A 46 6.25 -3.33 0.30
N VAL A 47 5.35 -4.31 0.40
CA VAL A 47 4.28 -4.56 -0.59
C VAL A 47 2.92 -4.04 -0.11
N GLY A 48 2.67 -4.06 1.20
CA GLY A 48 1.40 -3.66 1.82
C GLY A 48 1.12 -2.17 1.72
N ILE A 49 2.16 -1.34 1.86
CA ILE A 49 2.08 0.12 1.70
C ILE A 49 1.66 0.49 0.26
N PRO A 50 2.35 0.03 -0.81
CA PRO A 50 1.92 0.33 -2.18
C PRO A 50 0.58 -0.32 -2.53
N ALA A 51 0.27 -1.52 -2.02
CA ALA A 51 -1.04 -2.14 -2.22
C ALA A 51 -2.18 -1.31 -1.58
N ALA A 52 -1.95 -0.76 -0.38
CA ALA A 52 -2.90 0.13 0.28
C ALA A 52 -3.06 1.45 -0.48
N ALA A 53 -1.97 2.01 -1.02
CA ALA A 53 -1.98 3.20 -1.87
C ALA A 53 -2.80 2.98 -3.14
N LEU A 54 -2.61 1.84 -3.82
CA LEU A 54 -3.43 1.44 -4.97
C LEU A 54 -4.92 1.40 -4.62
N CYS A 55 -5.29 0.84 -3.47
CA CYS A 55 -6.68 0.81 -3.01
C CYS A 55 -7.24 2.23 -2.80
N ILE A 56 -6.43 3.19 -2.35
CA ILE A 56 -6.83 4.60 -2.21
C ILE A 56 -7.06 5.22 -3.60
N ALA A 57 -6.11 5.05 -4.53
CA ALA A 57 -6.24 5.54 -5.91
C ALA A 57 -7.47 4.97 -6.62
N ARG A 58 -7.74 3.67 -6.46
CA ARG A 58 -8.94 3.01 -6.99
C ARG A 58 -10.24 3.60 -6.43
N ARG A 59 -10.30 3.87 -5.12
CA ARG A 59 -11.48 4.52 -4.52
C ARG A 59 -11.69 5.93 -5.04
N LEU A 60 -10.61 6.70 -5.16
CA LEU A 60 -10.66 8.05 -5.75
C LEU A 60 -11.18 7.99 -7.19
N TYR A 61 -10.71 7.04 -8.00
CA TYR A 61 -11.22 6.83 -9.36
C TYR A 61 -12.71 6.50 -9.40
N ILE A 62 -13.20 5.62 -8.52
CA ILE A 62 -14.63 5.28 -8.45
C ILE A 62 -15.46 6.51 -8.07
N ILE A 63 -15.05 7.26 -7.04
CA ILE A 63 -15.72 8.50 -6.63
C ILE A 63 -15.71 9.52 -7.77
N ALA A 64 -14.60 9.62 -8.50
CA ALA A 64 -14.41 10.50 -9.65
C ALA A 64 -15.05 9.98 -10.95
N SER A 65 -15.59 8.76 -11.03
CA SER A 65 -16.29 8.27 -12.23
C SER A 65 -17.81 8.14 -12.05
N VAL A 66 -18.31 8.00 -10.83
CA VAL A 66 -19.76 7.88 -10.58
C VAL A 66 -20.46 9.23 -10.81
N GLN A 67 -21.31 9.29 -11.84
CA GLN A 67 -22.05 10.48 -12.27
C GLN A 67 -23.52 10.47 -11.79
N SER A 68 -24.15 9.29 -11.62
CA SER A 68 -25.59 9.19 -11.29
C SER A 68 -26.05 7.83 -10.74
N ALA A 69 -25.15 6.90 -10.43
CA ALA A 69 -25.55 5.55 -10.00
C ALA A 69 -25.73 5.48 -8.47
N SER A 70 -26.88 5.01 -8.00
CA SER A 70 -27.10 4.69 -6.59
C SER A 70 -26.15 3.57 -6.15
N ILE A 71 -25.02 3.92 -5.53
CA ILE A 71 -24.10 2.91 -4.98
C ILE A 71 -24.85 2.15 -3.89
N THR A 72 -25.13 0.88 -4.14
CA THR A 72 -25.85 0.06 -3.18
C THR A 72 -24.92 -0.30 -2.01
N ARG A 73 -25.48 -0.50 -0.81
CA ARG A 73 -24.70 -0.96 0.36
C ARG A 73 -23.91 -2.25 0.08
N LYS A 74 -24.43 -3.13 -0.78
CA LYS A 74 -23.78 -4.36 -1.24
C LYS A 74 -22.50 -4.07 -2.05
N ASP A 75 -22.52 -3.09 -2.93
CA ASP A 75 -21.36 -2.70 -3.76
C ASP A 75 -20.26 -2.10 -2.90
N LYS A 76 -20.64 -1.25 -1.92
CA LYS A 76 -19.70 -0.71 -0.93
C LYS A 76 -19.02 -1.82 -0.13
N ARG A 77 -19.77 -2.85 0.30
CA ARG A 77 -19.22 -3.98 1.06
C ARG A 77 -18.27 -4.82 0.19
N ARG A 78 -18.64 -5.12 -1.06
CA ARG A 78 -17.76 -5.81 -2.01
C ARG A 78 -16.47 -5.03 -2.26
N ALA A 79 -16.56 -3.72 -2.46
CA ALA A 79 -15.38 -2.87 -2.65
C ALA A 79 -14.43 -2.91 -1.44
N VAL A 80 -14.96 -2.83 -0.22
CA VAL A 80 -14.16 -2.94 1.02
C VAL A 80 -13.50 -4.31 1.14
N ILE A 81 -14.23 -5.40 0.86
CA ILE A 81 -13.67 -6.76 0.89
C ILE A 81 -12.53 -6.89 -0.13
N CYS A 82 -12.74 -6.44 -1.37
CA CYS A 82 -11.68 -6.47 -2.38
C CYS A 82 -10.45 -5.67 -1.93
N ASP A 83 -10.65 -4.47 -1.37
CA ASP A 83 -9.52 -3.66 -0.90
C ASP A 83 -8.76 -4.33 0.25
N LEU A 84 -9.46 -5.03 1.16
CA LEU A 84 -8.84 -5.81 2.23
C LEU A 84 -8.07 -7.01 1.66
N CYS A 85 -8.66 -7.75 0.71
CA CYS A 85 -7.99 -8.85 0.03
C CYS A 85 -6.73 -8.39 -0.70
N ILE A 86 -6.74 -7.23 -1.34
CA ILE A 86 -5.56 -6.69 -2.02
C ILE A 86 -4.50 -6.23 -1.01
N SER A 87 -4.88 -5.44 -0.01
CA SER A 87 -3.93 -4.84 0.95
C SER A 87 -3.40 -5.78 2.03
N ILE A 88 -4.01 -6.96 2.23
CA ILE A 88 -3.53 -8.01 3.15
C ILE A 88 -3.09 -9.25 2.38
N GLY A 89 -3.90 -9.69 1.41
CA GLY A 89 -3.64 -10.91 0.66
C GLY A 89 -2.37 -10.85 -0.18
N LEU A 90 -2.07 -9.71 -0.83
CA LEU A 90 -0.80 -9.56 -1.57
C LEU A 90 0.42 -9.62 -0.64
N PRO A 91 0.50 -8.83 0.46
CA PRO A 91 1.60 -8.96 1.42
C PRO A 91 1.76 -10.38 1.95
N VAL A 92 0.68 -11.04 2.37
CA VAL A 92 0.73 -12.41 2.90
C VAL A 92 1.24 -13.38 1.83
N LEU A 93 0.76 -13.27 0.59
CA LEU A 93 1.23 -14.09 -0.52
C LEU A 93 2.73 -13.90 -0.76
N VAL A 94 3.22 -12.65 -0.77
CA VAL A 94 4.66 -12.37 -0.93
C VAL A 94 5.47 -12.91 0.26
N MET A 95 4.96 -12.80 1.48
CA MET A 95 5.61 -13.35 2.68
C MET A 95 5.74 -14.88 2.63
N VAL A 96 4.74 -15.57 2.06
CA VAL A 96 4.78 -17.01 1.82
C VAL A 96 5.75 -17.36 0.70
N LEU A 97 5.68 -16.67 -0.45
CA LEU A 97 6.60 -16.89 -1.57
C LEU A 97 8.06 -16.64 -1.19
N HIS A 98 8.32 -15.69 -0.29
CA HIS A 98 9.64 -15.40 0.23
C HIS A 98 10.31 -16.63 0.86
N VAL A 99 9.55 -17.58 1.43
CA VAL A 99 10.12 -18.80 2.04
C VAL A 99 10.95 -19.59 1.03
N VAL A 100 10.60 -19.55 -0.26
CA VAL A 100 11.32 -20.28 -1.33
C VAL A 100 12.68 -19.66 -1.64
N VAL A 101 12.83 -18.34 -1.48
CA VAL A 101 14.05 -17.57 -1.80
C VAL A 101 14.85 -17.13 -0.57
N GLN A 102 14.47 -17.65 0.60
CA GLN A 102 15.08 -17.34 1.88
C GLN A 102 16.28 -18.25 2.12
N ALA A 103 17.51 -17.74 1.96
CA ALA A 103 18.73 -18.52 2.23
C ALA A 103 19.07 -18.61 3.73
N HIS A 104 18.90 -17.50 4.45
CA HIS A 104 19.10 -17.43 5.90
C HIS A 104 17.85 -16.87 6.59
N ARG A 105 17.73 -17.15 7.88
CA ARG A 105 16.50 -16.87 8.65
C ARG A 105 16.25 -15.36 8.77
N PHE A 106 17.27 -14.59 9.13
CA PHE A 106 17.32 -13.13 9.18
C PHE A 106 18.78 -12.69 9.32
N ASP A 107 19.11 -11.47 8.90
CA ASP A 107 20.39 -10.84 9.19
C ASP A 107 20.20 -9.77 10.26
N ILE A 108 21.23 -9.55 11.09
CA ILE A 108 21.24 -8.48 12.07
C ILE A 108 22.28 -7.47 11.61
N LEU A 109 21.80 -6.30 11.22
CA LEU A 109 22.63 -5.17 10.84
C LEU A 109 22.87 -4.31 12.07
N GLN A 110 24.14 -3.95 12.32
CA GLN A 110 24.48 -3.04 13.43
C GLN A 110 23.72 -1.71 13.26
N ASP A 111 23.16 -1.18 14.35
CA ASP A 111 22.35 0.06 14.42
C ASP A 111 21.00 0.05 13.67
N ILE A 112 20.77 -0.93 12.79
CA ILE A 112 19.52 -1.10 12.03
C ILE A 112 18.67 -2.24 12.61
N GLY A 113 19.29 -3.26 13.19
CA GLY A 113 18.65 -4.45 13.77
C GLY A 113 18.27 -5.52 12.74
N CYS A 114 17.14 -6.19 12.96
CA CYS A 114 16.73 -7.36 12.18
C CYS A 114 16.30 -6.98 10.75
N TYR A 115 16.94 -7.57 9.73
CA TYR A 115 16.65 -7.31 8.33
C TYR A 115 16.35 -8.62 7.57
N PRO A 116 15.35 -8.60 6.66
CA PRO A 116 15.04 -9.76 5.84
C PRO A 116 16.15 -10.05 4.82
N VAL A 117 16.52 -11.33 4.71
CA VAL A 117 17.54 -11.78 3.76
C VAL A 117 16.86 -12.37 2.54
N ILE A 118 17.15 -11.79 1.37
CA ILE A 118 16.68 -12.28 0.07
C ILE A 118 17.91 -12.75 -0.70
N TYR A 119 17.95 -14.03 -1.06
CA TYR A 119 19.07 -14.56 -1.85
C TYR A 119 18.94 -14.13 -3.31
N ASN A 120 19.96 -13.47 -3.85
CA ASN A 120 19.90 -12.85 -5.17
C ASN A 120 19.99 -13.89 -6.30
N THR A 121 18.86 -14.52 -6.58
CA THR A 121 18.68 -15.49 -7.65
C THR A 121 17.60 -15.00 -8.60
N LEU A 122 17.62 -15.51 -9.85
CA LEU A 122 16.60 -15.16 -10.84
C LEU A 122 15.15 -15.26 -10.31
N PRO A 123 14.76 -16.29 -9.52
CA PRO A 123 13.42 -16.35 -8.94
C PRO A 123 13.09 -15.22 -7.95
N ALA A 124 14.06 -14.67 -7.22
CA ALA A 124 13.81 -13.60 -6.25
C ALA A 124 13.28 -12.32 -6.92
N TYR A 125 13.75 -12.01 -8.13
CA TYR A 125 13.26 -10.89 -8.92
C TYR A 125 11.77 -11.04 -9.25
N PHE A 126 11.35 -12.21 -9.70
CA PHE A 126 9.96 -12.46 -10.07
C PHE A 126 9.04 -12.64 -8.86
N LEU A 127 9.53 -13.26 -7.79
CA LEU A 127 8.71 -13.63 -6.63
C LEU A 127 8.57 -12.52 -5.60
N VAL A 128 9.54 -11.61 -5.49
CA VAL A 128 9.57 -10.56 -4.46
C VAL A 128 9.66 -9.17 -5.08
N PHE A 129 10.67 -8.89 -5.92
CA PHE A 129 10.93 -7.53 -6.41
C PHE A 129 9.92 -7.03 -7.47
N GLN A 130 9.27 -7.93 -8.22
CA GLN A 130 8.30 -7.58 -9.25
C GLN A 130 7.01 -6.96 -8.68
N TRP A 131 6.62 -7.32 -7.46
CA TRP A 131 5.32 -6.95 -6.89
C TRP A 131 5.18 -5.43 -6.67
N PRO A 132 6.11 -4.74 -5.99
CA PRO A 132 6.03 -3.28 -5.82
C PRO A 132 5.95 -2.54 -7.15
N VAL A 133 6.73 -2.97 -8.16
CA VAL A 133 6.74 -2.35 -9.49
C VAL A 133 5.41 -2.52 -10.19
N SER A 134 4.88 -3.74 -10.20
CA SER A 134 3.59 -4.06 -10.81
C SER A 134 2.45 -3.26 -10.16
N ILE A 135 2.43 -3.21 -8.83
CA ILE A 135 1.43 -2.45 -8.06
C ILE A 135 1.58 -0.95 -8.34
N GLY A 136 2.81 -0.45 -8.42
CA GLY A 136 3.11 0.93 -8.77
C GLY A 136 2.59 1.33 -10.15
N CYS A 137 2.83 0.52 -11.18
CA CYS A 137 2.31 0.74 -12.52
C CYS A 137 0.78 0.79 -12.54
N VAL A 138 0.11 -0.16 -11.87
CA VAL A 138 -1.35 -0.18 -11.79
C VAL A 138 -1.86 1.06 -11.04
N SER A 139 -1.20 1.45 -9.95
CA SER A 139 -1.56 2.66 -9.18
C SER A 139 -1.40 3.94 -9.98
N PHE A 140 -0.37 4.02 -10.82
CA PHE A 140 -0.16 5.15 -11.73
C PHE A 140 -1.31 5.29 -12.74
N VAL A 141 -1.73 4.18 -13.37
CA VAL A 141 -2.85 4.17 -14.31
C VAL A 141 -4.15 4.63 -13.63
N TYR A 142 -4.49 4.08 -12.46
CA TYR A 142 -5.70 4.49 -11.73
C TYR A 142 -5.65 5.96 -11.30
N SER A 143 -4.48 6.44 -10.86
CA SER A 143 -4.28 7.85 -10.48
C SER A 143 -4.46 8.78 -11.68
N ALA A 144 -3.91 8.43 -12.84
CA ALA A 144 -4.06 9.20 -14.07
C ALA A 144 -5.52 9.27 -14.52
N LEU A 145 -6.24 8.14 -14.46
CA LEU A 145 -7.66 8.08 -14.78
C LEU A 145 -8.51 8.89 -13.78
N ALA A 146 -8.22 8.80 -12.47
CA ALA A 146 -8.89 9.57 -11.44
C ALA A 146 -8.70 11.08 -11.65
N LEU A 147 -7.47 11.49 -11.93
CA LEU A 147 -7.13 12.88 -12.22
C LEU A 147 -7.89 13.37 -13.46
N ARG A 148 -7.84 12.63 -14.57
CA ARG A 148 -8.57 12.98 -15.81
C ARG A 148 -10.06 13.20 -15.55
N GLN A 149 -10.70 12.29 -14.82
CA GLN A 149 -12.12 12.42 -14.52
C GLN A 149 -12.42 13.60 -13.58
N PHE A 150 -11.56 13.85 -12.60
CA PHE A 150 -11.67 15.02 -11.73
C PHE A 150 -11.58 16.34 -12.53
N TRP A 151 -10.65 16.42 -13.49
CA TRP A 151 -10.51 17.58 -14.38
C TRP A 151 -11.76 17.81 -15.23
N ILE A 152 -12.30 16.75 -15.85
CA ILE A 152 -13.54 16.85 -16.66
C ILE A 152 -14.70 17.36 -15.81
N ARG A 153 -14.86 16.85 -14.59
CA ARG A 153 -15.91 17.31 -13.65
C ARG A 153 -15.77 18.78 -13.28
N ARG A 154 -14.54 19.23 -13.04
CA ARG A 154 -14.27 20.63 -12.70
C ARG A 154 -14.70 21.57 -13.83
N ILE A 155 -14.46 21.16 -15.08
CA ILE A 155 -14.88 21.90 -16.27
C ILE A 155 -16.42 21.90 -16.40
N GLN A 156 -17.07 20.74 -16.27
CA GLN A 156 -18.53 20.63 -16.32
C GLN A 156 -19.22 21.47 -15.23
N PHE A 157 -18.69 21.45 -14.00
CA PHE A 157 -19.20 22.26 -12.90
C PHE A 157 -19.02 23.77 -13.16
N SER A 158 -17.86 24.17 -13.71
CA SER A 158 -17.60 25.55 -14.13
C SER A 158 -18.60 26.01 -15.21
N GLN A 159 -18.89 25.16 -16.20
CA GLN A 159 -19.87 25.43 -17.25
C GLN A 159 -21.30 25.56 -16.70
N LEU A 160 -21.69 24.76 -15.71
CA LEU A 160 -23.00 24.89 -15.06
C LEU A 160 -23.15 26.21 -14.29
N ILE A 161 -22.08 26.66 -13.62
CA ILE A 161 -22.06 27.96 -12.93
C ILE A 161 -22.12 29.11 -13.94
N SER A 162 -21.35 29.05 -15.03
CA SER A 162 -21.36 30.11 -16.06
C SER A 162 -22.66 30.16 -16.87
N SER A 163 -23.36 29.02 -17.01
CA SER A 163 -24.65 28.95 -17.72
C SER A 163 -25.84 29.36 -16.85
N ASN A 164 -25.71 29.33 -15.52
CA ASN A 164 -26.75 29.75 -14.57
C ASN A 164 -26.42 31.12 -13.97
N THR A 165 -26.35 32.16 -14.81
CA THR A 165 -26.22 33.56 -14.38
C THR A 165 -27.42 34.08 -13.56
N SER A 166 -28.52 33.32 -13.45
CA SER A 166 -29.65 33.61 -12.57
C SER A 166 -29.49 33.10 -11.14
N LEU A 167 -28.51 32.22 -10.87
CA LEU A 167 -28.05 31.88 -9.52
C LEU A 167 -26.88 32.81 -9.17
N SER A 168 -27.18 34.11 -9.11
CA SER A 168 -26.38 35.03 -8.32
C SER A 168 -26.25 34.43 -6.92
N ALA A 169 -25.02 34.19 -6.48
CA ALA A 169 -24.71 34.01 -5.07
C ALA A 169 -25.05 35.34 -4.35
N SER A 170 -26.34 35.54 -4.08
CA SER A 170 -26.81 36.62 -3.25
C SER A 170 -26.66 36.18 -1.80
N ARG A 171 -25.59 36.70 -1.19
CA ARG A 171 -25.29 36.82 0.24
C ARG A 171 -25.43 35.59 1.15
#